data_AF-A0A1V4VHG0-F1
#
_entry.id   AF-A0A1V4VHG0-F1
#
_cell.length_a   1.000
_cell.length_b   1.000
_cell.length_c   1.000
_cell.angle_alpha   90.00
_cell.angle_beta   90.00
_cell.angle_gamma   90.00
#
_symmetry.space_group_name_H-M   'P 1'
#
loop_
_entity.id
_entity.type
_entity.pdbx_description
1 polymer ?
#
loop_
_entity_poly.entity_id
_entity_poly.type
_entity_poly.pdbx_seq_one_letter_code
_entity_poly.pdbx_strand_id
1 'polypeptide(L)'
;MELNLCQADEIEVENNEISGMTSSVEHTLITVECDYLTVEQYAAMHEVEPVTVRQWIRRGKLRHAKKNGRDWLIPDTEDKPRRGFTSVQYVVENEAHIESDEFPLLSVCESIFILQDEDNKNKFICYLNNYKTKFNSKLELTRSEVERLEHTIIESGKARVEGSIQYVPILEIIYNEK
;
A
#
# COMPACT_ATOMS: atom_id res chain seq x y z
N MET A 1 -8.43 -7.80 -7.91
CA MET A 1 -8.20 -8.08 -6.48
C MET A 1 -8.16 -9.58 -6.28
N GLU A 2 -7.27 -10.08 -5.42
CA GLU A 2 -7.13 -11.52 -5.16
C GLU A 2 -7.33 -11.81 -3.67
N LEU A 3 -8.00 -12.92 -3.37
CA LEU A 3 -8.03 -13.54 -2.05
C LEU A 3 -7.11 -14.76 -2.10
N ASN A 4 -6.06 -14.75 -1.28
CA ASN A 4 -5.05 -15.81 -1.26
C ASN A 4 -5.12 -16.61 0.06
N LEU A 5 -4.99 -17.93 -0.06
CA LEU A 5 -4.63 -18.81 1.04
C LEU A 5 -3.11 -18.81 1.16
N CYS A 6 -2.60 -18.39 2.31
CA CYS A 6 -1.16 -18.33 2.59
C CYS A 6 -0.78 -19.31 3.70
N GLN A 7 0.37 -19.93 3.55
CA GLN A 7 1.06 -20.66 4.60
C GLN A 7 1.97 -19.70 5.35
N ALA A 8 1.86 -19.67 6.68
CA ALA A 8 2.82 -18.95 7.52
C ALA A 8 4.12 -19.76 7.64
N ASP A 9 5.26 -19.11 7.39
CA ASP A 9 6.58 -19.75 7.40
C ASP A 9 7.31 -19.48 8.72
N GLU A 10 7.45 -18.21 9.08
CA GLU A 10 8.03 -17.77 10.36
C GLU A 10 7.03 -16.86 11.09
N ILE A 11 6.89 -17.02 12.40
CA ILE A 11 6.04 -16.19 13.25
C ILE A 11 6.87 -15.71 14.43
N GLU A 12 6.94 -14.39 14.61
CA GLU A 12 7.51 -13.74 15.78
C GLU A 12 6.37 -13.41 16.76
N VAL A 13 6.56 -13.75 18.03
CA VAL A 13 5.57 -13.52 19.09
C VAL A 13 6.22 -12.74 20.22
N GLU A 14 5.64 -11.60 20.56
CA GLU A 14 6.02 -10.78 21.72
C GLU A 14 4.79 -10.52 22.59
N ASN A 15 4.93 -10.65 23.91
CA ASN A 15 3.83 -10.42 24.86
C ASN A 15 2.55 -11.22 24.57
N ASN A 16 2.70 -12.46 24.08
CA ASN A 16 1.60 -13.34 23.62
C ASN A 16 0.81 -12.81 22.41
N GLU A 17 1.36 -11.85 21.67
CA GLU A 17 0.80 -11.34 20.42
C GLU A 17 1.78 -11.56 19.27
N ILE A 18 1.27 -11.79 18.05
CA ILE A 18 2.12 -11.90 16.86
C ILE A 18 2.73 -10.53 16.58
N SER A 19 4.05 -10.40 16.69
CA SER A 19 4.81 -9.18 16.38
C SER A 19 5.29 -9.14 14.93
N GLY A 20 5.41 -10.29 14.27
CA GLY A 20 5.87 -10.41 12.89
C GLY A 20 5.51 -11.76 12.29
N MET A 21 5.37 -11.83 10.97
CA MET A 21 5.13 -13.08 10.26
C MET A 21 5.64 -13.00 8.83
N THR A 22 6.25 -14.07 8.34
CA THR A 22 6.48 -14.31 6.91
C THR A 22 5.48 -15.35 6.40
N SER A 23 5.09 -15.23 5.13
CA SER A 23 4.16 -16.18 4.54
C SER A 23 4.39 -16.35 3.05
N SER A 24 4.01 -17.51 2.54
CA SER A 24 4.00 -17.86 1.13
C SER A 24 2.56 -18.14 0.67
N VAL A 25 2.21 -17.71 -0.54
CA VAL A 25 0.89 -17.97 -1.11
C VAL A 25 0.84 -19.44 -1.55
N GLU A 26 -0.09 -20.21 -1.00
CA GLU A 26 -0.35 -21.59 -1.46
C GLU A 26 -1.31 -21.60 -2.66
N HIS A 27 -2.43 -20.87 -2.54
CA HIS A 27 -3.50 -20.88 -3.53
C HIS A 27 -4.19 -19.52 -3.63
N THR A 28 -4.56 -19.11 -4.84
CA THR A 28 -5.51 -18.00 -5.06
C THR A 28 -6.93 -18.56 -5.03
N LEU A 29 -7.71 -18.15 -4.05
CA LEU A 29 -9.07 -18.64 -3.80
C LEU A 29 -10.10 -17.90 -4.67
N ILE A 30 -9.96 -16.58 -4.82
CA ILE A 30 -10.88 -15.72 -5.56
C ILE A 30 -10.08 -14.67 -6.31
N THR A 31 -10.42 -14.45 -7.58
CA THR A 31 -9.97 -13.30 -8.37
C THR A 31 -11.18 -12.49 -8.77
N VAL A 32 -11.16 -11.19 -8.46
CA VAL A 32 -12.16 -10.22 -8.88
C VAL A 32 -11.52 -9.28 -9.88
N GLU A 33 -12.04 -9.30 -11.11
CA GLU A 33 -11.74 -8.32 -12.14
C GLU A 33 -12.55 -7.04 -11.88
N CYS A 34 -11.98 -5.90 -12.26
CA CYS A 34 -12.61 -4.59 -12.14
C CYS A 34 -12.40 -3.82 -13.43
N ASP A 35 -13.37 -2.99 -13.79
CA ASP A 35 -13.22 -2.09 -14.91
C ASP A 35 -12.39 -0.88 -14.50
N TYR A 36 -11.68 -0.30 -15.46
CA TYR A 36 -10.90 0.91 -15.26
C TYR A 36 -11.60 2.09 -15.89
N LEU A 37 -11.86 3.11 -15.08
CA LEU A 37 -12.50 4.35 -15.46
C LEU A 37 -11.45 5.41 -15.80
N THR A 38 -11.75 6.24 -16.80
CA THR A 38 -11.01 7.51 -16.97
C THR A 38 -11.32 8.46 -15.81
N VAL A 39 -10.51 9.52 -15.68
CA VAL A 39 -10.76 10.60 -14.72
C VAL A 39 -12.18 11.17 -14.86
N GLU A 40 -12.65 11.35 -16.09
CA GLU A 40 -13.97 11.89 -16.41
C GLU A 40 -15.09 10.93 -15.99
N GLN A 41 -14.93 9.63 -16.25
CA GLN A 41 -15.90 8.61 -15.85
C GLN A 41 -15.98 8.46 -14.32
N TYR A 42 -14.84 8.41 -13.63
CA TYR A 42 -14.78 8.35 -12.17
C TYR A 42 -15.36 9.61 -11.52
N ALA A 43 -15.09 10.77 -12.11
CA ALA A 43 -15.65 12.05 -11.66
C ALA A 43 -17.19 12.05 -11.76
N ALA A 44 -17.73 11.59 -12.89
CA ALA A 44 -19.19 11.46 -13.08
C ALA A 44 -19.81 10.46 -12.09
N MET A 45 -19.18 9.30 -11.89
CA MET A 45 -19.65 8.26 -10.96
C MET A 45 -19.79 8.77 -9.52
N HIS A 46 -18.89 9.65 -9.08
CA HIS A 46 -18.87 10.19 -7.72
C HIS A 46 -19.41 11.62 -7.60
N GLU A 47 -20.05 12.15 -8.64
CA GLU A 47 -20.64 13.48 -8.68
C GLU A 47 -19.65 14.59 -8.26
N VAL A 48 -18.43 14.53 -8.80
CA VAL A 48 -17.38 15.54 -8.58
C VAL A 48 -16.83 16.04 -9.90
N GLU A 49 -16.12 17.17 -9.86
CA GLU A 49 -15.44 17.70 -11.04
C GLU A 49 -14.17 16.89 -11.38
N PRO A 50 -13.84 16.68 -12.66
CA PRO A 50 -12.59 16.00 -13.06
C PRO A 50 -11.32 16.62 -12.46
N VAL A 51 -11.32 17.94 -12.24
CA VAL A 51 -10.19 18.62 -11.58
C VAL A 51 -9.99 18.15 -10.14
N THR A 52 -11.07 17.82 -9.43
CA THR A 52 -11.01 17.29 -8.07
C THR A 52 -10.37 15.90 -8.05
N VAL A 53 -10.73 15.05 -9.01
CA VAL A 53 -10.12 13.71 -9.17
C VAL A 53 -8.62 13.84 -9.50
N ARG A 54 -8.23 14.71 -10.43
CA ARG A 54 -6.81 14.97 -10.73
C ARG A 54 -6.05 15.47 -9.49
N GLN A 55 -6.68 16.30 -8.65
CA GLN A 55 -6.09 16.74 -7.39
C GLN A 55 -5.93 15.61 -6.38
N TRP A 56 -6.85 14.64 -6.33
CA TRP A 56 -6.72 13.46 -5.49
C TRP A 56 -5.55 12.59 -5.93
N ILE A 57 -5.42 12.33 -7.24
CA ILE A 57 -4.28 11.60 -7.81
C ILE A 57 -2.97 12.32 -7.47
N ARG A 58 -2.89 13.62 -7.74
CA ARG A 58 -1.69 14.44 -7.45
C ARG A 58 -1.28 14.43 -5.97
N ARG A 59 -2.22 14.15 -5.07
CA ARG A 59 -1.99 14.08 -3.62
C ARG A 59 -1.87 12.64 -3.11
N GLY A 60 -1.73 11.66 -4.01
CA GLY A 60 -1.59 10.24 -3.66
C GLY A 60 -2.83 9.61 -3.02
N LYS A 61 -4.01 10.22 -3.18
CA LYS A 61 -5.23 9.78 -2.47
C LYS A 61 -5.98 8.63 -3.14
N LEU A 62 -5.78 8.42 -4.44
CA LEU A 62 -6.34 7.30 -5.20
C LEU A 62 -5.23 6.28 -5.43
N ARG A 63 -5.02 5.41 -4.45
CA ARG A 63 -3.81 4.59 -4.34
C ARG A 63 -3.76 3.43 -5.32
N HIS A 64 -4.90 3.01 -5.86
CA HIS A 64 -4.99 1.98 -6.90
C HIS A 64 -5.10 2.57 -8.32
N ALA A 65 -4.98 3.90 -8.47
CA ALA A 65 -4.91 4.52 -9.78
C ALA A 65 -3.62 4.10 -10.49
N LYS A 66 -3.68 3.97 -11.81
CA LYS A 66 -2.53 3.65 -12.65
C LYS A 66 -2.38 4.65 -13.79
N LYS A 67 -1.14 5.01 -14.09
CA LYS A 67 -0.84 5.88 -15.23
C LYS A 67 -0.80 5.06 -16.52
N ASN A 68 -1.53 5.50 -17.54
CA ASN A 68 -1.57 4.89 -18.86
C ASN A 68 -1.22 5.95 -19.92
N GLY A 69 0.07 6.05 -20.26
CA GLY A 69 0.58 7.10 -21.13
C GLY A 69 0.38 8.49 -20.50
N ARG A 70 -0.54 9.28 -21.06
CA ARG A 70 -0.88 10.63 -20.55
C ARG A 70 -2.09 10.63 -19.62
N ASP A 71 -2.85 9.54 -19.61
CA ASP A 71 -4.11 9.44 -18.90
C ASP A 71 -3.93 8.66 -17.59
N TRP A 72 -4.91 8.84 -16.71
CA TRP A 72 -5.01 8.07 -15.47
C TRP A 72 -6.24 7.18 -15.54
N LEU A 73 -6.03 5.94 -15.12
CA LEU A 73 -7.07 4.92 -15.01
C LEU A 73 -7.29 4.61 -13.53
N ILE A 74 -8.55 4.64 -13.09
CA ILE A 74 -8.95 4.41 -11.70
C ILE A 74 -9.89 3.21 -11.69
N PRO A 75 -9.64 2.18 -10.86
CA PRO A 75 -10.59 1.07 -10.69
C PRO A 75 -11.98 1.59 -10.32
N ASP A 76 -13.03 1.02 -10.90
CA ASP A 76 -14.42 1.33 -10.53
C ASP A 76 -14.77 0.93 -9.09
N THR A 77 -13.97 0.04 -8.48
CA THR A 77 -14.05 -0.36 -7.08
C THR A 77 -13.32 0.57 -6.10
N GLU A 78 -12.56 1.56 -6.58
CA GLU A 78 -11.86 2.50 -5.71
C GLU A 78 -12.87 3.43 -5.04
N ASP A 79 -12.77 3.56 -3.71
CA ASP A 79 -13.62 4.44 -2.94
C ASP A 79 -13.21 5.92 -3.12
N LYS A 80 -14.19 6.82 -2.99
CA LYS A 80 -13.90 8.24 -2.83
C LYS A 80 -12.97 8.47 -1.62
N PRO A 81 -11.90 9.27 -1.75
CA PRO A 81 -10.97 9.51 -0.65
C PRO A 81 -11.66 10.06 0.60
N ARG A 82 -11.38 9.43 1.75
CA ARG A 82 -11.89 9.86 3.06
C ARG A 82 -11.08 11.05 3.60
N ARG A 83 -11.64 11.73 4.60
CA ARG A 83 -10.93 12.79 5.32
C ARG A 83 -9.90 12.18 6.27
N GLY A 84 -8.74 12.80 6.37
CA GLY A 84 -7.63 12.30 7.19
C GLY A 84 -6.60 11.56 6.34
N PHE A 85 -5.60 11.01 7.02
CA PHE A 85 -4.65 10.08 6.41
C PHE A 85 -4.90 8.70 7.00
N THR A 86 -4.84 7.69 6.14
CA THR A 86 -4.89 6.28 6.55
C THR A 86 -3.52 5.69 6.25
N SER A 87 -2.95 4.95 7.21
CA SER A 87 -1.68 4.24 6.99
C SER A 87 -1.77 3.34 5.76
N VAL A 88 -0.62 3.11 5.14
CA VAL A 88 -0.54 2.35 3.90
C VAL A 88 0.78 1.63 3.81
N GLN A 89 0.73 0.42 3.27
CA GLN A 89 1.88 -0.33 2.84
C GLN A 89 1.84 -0.51 1.33
N TYR A 90 2.95 -0.19 0.68
CA TYR A 90 3.18 -0.47 -0.73
C TYR A 90 4.23 -1.58 -0.84
N VAL A 91 3.98 -2.53 -1.73
CA VAL A 91 4.93 -3.58 -2.10
C VAL A 91 5.35 -3.36 -3.54
N VAL A 92 6.65 -3.24 -3.78
CA VAL A 92 7.23 -3.11 -5.12
C VAL A 92 7.31 -4.50 -5.74
N GLU A 93 6.66 -4.69 -6.89
CA GLU A 93 6.50 -6.01 -7.49
C GLU A 93 7.67 -6.38 -8.42
N ASN A 94 7.88 -7.68 -8.62
CA ASN A 94 8.67 -8.25 -9.72
C ASN A 94 10.11 -7.72 -9.86
N GLU A 95 10.80 -7.47 -8.74
CA GLU A 95 12.15 -6.88 -8.73
C GLU A 95 12.22 -5.54 -9.50
N ALA A 96 11.08 -4.84 -9.61
CA ALA A 96 11.04 -3.52 -10.19
C ALA A 96 11.74 -2.52 -9.27
N HIS A 97 12.29 -1.47 -9.87
CA HIS A 97 12.97 -0.39 -9.15
C HIS A 97 12.23 0.91 -9.46
N ILE A 98 11.82 1.65 -8.44
CA ILE A 98 11.17 2.94 -8.62
C ILE A 98 12.26 4.01 -8.62
N GLU A 99 12.53 4.55 -9.81
CA GLU A 99 13.50 5.64 -10.00
C GLU A 99 12.88 6.98 -9.65
N SER A 100 13.55 7.76 -8.81
CA SER A 100 13.11 9.08 -8.40
C SER A 100 14.30 9.91 -7.90
N ASP A 101 14.53 11.06 -8.53
CA ASP A 101 15.57 12.00 -8.09
C ASP A 101 15.27 12.56 -6.69
N GLU A 102 13.98 12.77 -6.38
CA GLU A 102 13.54 13.28 -5.08
C GLU A 102 13.59 12.20 -4.00
N PHE A 103 13.34 10.93 -4.37
CA PHE A 103 13.29 9.81 -3.44
C PHE A 103 14.18 8.64 -3.91
N PRO A 104 15.52 8.78 -3.92
CA PRO A 104 16.41 7.75 -4.48
C PRO A 104 16.32 6.40 -3.77
N LEU A 105 15.94 6.40 -2.49
CA LEU A 105 15.79 5.18 -1.69
C LEU A 105 14.67 4.24 -2.21
N LEU A 106 13.75 4.75 -3.03
CA LEU A 106 12.72 3.93 -3.68
C LEU A 106 13.31 2.91 -4.66
N SER A 107 14.52 3.15 -5.17
CA SER A 107 15.19 2.21 -6.07
C SER A 107 15.65 0.94 -5.37
N VAL A 108 15.84 0.95 -4.05
CA VAL A 108 16.43 -0.17 -3.31
C VAL A 108 15.48 -0.87 -2.34
N CYS A 109 14.26 -0.34 -2.14
CA CYS A 109 13.27 -0.91 -1.25
C CYS A 109 12.24 -1.81 -1.97
N GLU A 110 11.75 -2.83 -1.29
CA GLU A 110 10.67 -3.71 -1.75
C GLU A 110 9.36 -3.49 -0.97
N SER A 111 9.43 -2.93 0.24
CA SER A 111 8.27 -2.55 1.06
C SER A 111 8.40 -1.13 1.58
N ILE A 112 7.32 -0.37 1.48
CA ILE A 112 7.22 1.04 1.90
C ILE A 112 6.00 1.17 2.79
N PHE A 113 6.21 1.47 4.07
CA PHE A 113 5.12 1.66 5.04
C PHE A 113 5.05 3.12 5.50
N ILE A 114 3.89 3.75 5.35
CA ILE A 114 3.68 5.16 5.69
C ILE A 114 2.59 5.24 6.75
N LEU A 115 2.90 5.91 7.86
CA LEU A 115 1.96 6.21 8.93
C LEU A 115 2.02 7.70 9.30
N GLN A 116 0.89 8.22 9.76
CA GLN A 116 0.82 9.56 10.35
C GLN A 116 1.10 9.42 11.85
N ASP A 117 1.96 10.29 12.38
CA ASP A 117 2.27 10.32 13.80
C ASP A 117 1.00 10.63 14.63
N GLU A 118 0.81 9.89 15.72
CA GLU A 118 -0.41 9.98 16.53
C GLU A 118 -0.48 11.29 17.31
N ASP A 119 0.66 11.74 17.84
CA ASP A 119 0.82 12.93 18.68
C ASP A 119 0.95 14.20 17.82
N ASN A 120 1.61 14.11 16.67
CA ASN A 120 1.82 15.21 15.74
C ASN A 120 1.27 14.93 14.35
N LYS A 121 0.03 15.35 14.10
CA LYS A 121 -0.66 15.18 12.81
C LYS A 121 0.00 15.85 11.60
N ASN A 122 1.05 16.63 11.78
CA ASN A 122 1.84 17.21 10.68
C ASN A 122 3.08 16.39 10.32
N LYS A 123 3.41 15.39 11.14
CA LYS A 123 4.54 14.49 10.97
C LYS A 123 4.07 13.14 10.45
N PHE A 124 4.83 12.61 9.51
CA PHE A 124 4.63 11.29 8.93
C PHE A 124 5.94 10.53 9.03
N ILE A 125 5.81 9.23 9.28
CA ILE A 125 6.95 8.32 9.34
C ILE A 125 6.81 7.35 8.16
N CYS A 126 7.85 7.29 7.35
CA CYS A 126 7.95 6.36 6.23
C CYS A 126 9.09 5.37 6.51
N TYR A 127 8.77 4.09 6.52
CA TYR A 127 9.73 2.99 6.63
C TYR A 127 9.93 2.40 5.24
N LEU A 128 11.18 2.33 4.79
CA LEU A 128 11.57 1.69 3.53
C LEU A 128 12.40 0.46 3.84
N ASN A 129 11.93 -0.71 3.42
CA ASN A 129 12.54 -1.99 3.74
C ASN A 129 12.83 -2.81 2.49
N ASN A 130 13.90 -3.59 2.54
CA ASN A 130 14.17 -4.68 1.61
C ASN A 130 14.66 -5.86 2.44
N TYR A 131 13.80 -6.86 2.58
CA TYR A 131 14.05 -8.01 3.45
C TYR A 131 15.17 -8.91 2.90
N LYS A 132 15.33 -8.99 1.58
CA LYS A 132 16.39 -9.78 0.93
C LYS A 132 17.78 -9.23 1.23
N THR A 133 17.94 -7.90 1.18
CA THR A 133 19.23 -7.23 1.42
C THR A 133 19.40 -6.77 2.87
N LYS A 134 18.38 -6.95 3.72
CA LYS A 134 18.29 -6.40 5.08
C LYS A 134 18.40 -4.88 5.14
N PHE A 135 18.19 -4.20 4.02
CA PHE A 135 18.13 -2.74 4.00
C PHE A 135 16.86 -2.28 4.72
N ASN A 136 17.04 -1.31 5.63
CA ASN A 136 15.98 -0.64 6.33
C ASN A 136 16.34 0.85 6.44
N SER A 137 15.36 1.72 6.24
CA SER A 137 15.51 3.16 6.39
C SER A 137 14.22 3.77 6.91
N LYS A 138 14.37 4.85 7.68
CA LYS A 138 13.26 5.62 8.23
C LYS A 138 13.40 7.07 7.77
N LEU A 139 12.34 7.60 7.16
CA LEU A 139 12.22 9.01 6.79
C LEU A 139 11.12 9.67 7.63
N GLU A 140 11.40 10.88 8.09
CA GLU A 140 10.38 11.76 8.65
C GLU A 140 9.97 12.76 7.57
N LEU A 141 8.68 12.79 7.26
CA LEU A 141 8.13 13.56 6.15
C LEU A 141 7.04 14.50 6.65
N THR A 142 6.95 15.65 6.00
CA THR A 142 5.79 16.54 6.07
C THR A 142 4.65 15.98 5.22
N ARG A 143 3.45 16.53 5.41
CA ARG A 143 2.29 16.21 4.56
C ARG A 143 2.58 16.40 3.07
N SER A 144 3.27 17.48 2.69
CA SER A 144 3.53 17.76 1.27
C SER A 144 4.54 16.77 0.67
N GLU A 145 5.52 16.32 1.45
CA GLU A 145 6.48 15.30 1.01
C GLU A 145 5.82 13.93 0.87
N VAL A 146 4.92 13.54 1.80
CA VAL A 146 4.15 12.30 1.66
C VAL A 146 3.25 12.33 0.42
N GLU A 147 2.56 13.44 0.15
CA GLU A 147 1.74 13.58 -1.04
C GLU A 147 2.55 13.39 -2.34
N ARG A 148 3.80 13.90 -2.38
CA ARG A 148 4.71 13.70 -3.52
C ARG A 148 5.26 12.27 -3.58
N LEU A 149 5.62 11.69 -2.44
CA LEU A 149 6.08 10.31 -2.34
C LEU A 149 5.02 9.33 -2.85
N GLU A 150 3.79 9.40 -2.33
CA GLU A 150 2.69 8.53 -2.76
C GLU A 150 2.38 8.73 -4.25
N HIS A 151 2.38 9.98 -4.74
CA HIS A 151 2.21 10.24 -6.17
C HIS A 151 3.29 9.56 -7.00
N THR A 152 4.57 9.66 -6.64
CA THR A 152 5.69 9.02 -7.34
C THR A 152 5.55 7.49 -7.35
N ILE A 153 5.15 6.89 -6.23
CA ILE A 153 4.94 5.45 -6.12
C ILE A 153 3.80 5.00 -7.05
N ILE A 154 2.64 5.67 -6.98
CA ILE A 154 1.45 5.36 -7.80
C ILE A 154 1.75 5.58 -9.29
N GLU A 155 2.38 6.69 -9.63
CA GLU A 155 2.77 7.05 -11.00
C GLU A 155 3.72 6.03 -11.63
N SER A 156 4.59 5.42 -10.83
CA SER A 156 5.55 4.43 -11.32
C SER A 156 4.87 3.19 -11.92
N GLY A 157 3.67 2.85 -11.43
CA GLY A 157 2.98 1.60 -11.78
C GLY A 157 3.73 0.32 -11.38
N LYS A 158 4.75 0.43 -10.52
CA LYS A 158 5.65 -0.67 -10.11
C LYS A 158 5.37 -1.20 -8.71
N ALA A 159 4.48 -0.55 -7.97
CA ALA A 159 4.08 -0.97 -6.65
C ALA A 159 2.57 -1.16 -6.58
N ARG A 160 2.16 -2.11 -5.75
CA ARG A 160 0.76 -2.28 -5.35
C ARG A 160 0.56 -1.90 -3.90
N VAL A 161 -0.65 -1.48 -3.58
CA VAL A 161 -1.08 -1.37 -2.18
C VAL A 161 -1.22 -2.78 -1.60
N GLU A 162 -0.66 -3.01 -0.43
CA GLU A 162 -0.87 -4.25 0.30
C GLU A 162 -2.17 -4.19 1.10
N GLY A 163 -3.00 -5.22 0.93
CA GLY A 163 -4.25 -5.35 1.68
C GLY A 163 -3.98 -5.65 3.15
N SER A 164 -4.73 -4.99 4.04
CA SER A 164 -4.60 -5.13 5.49
C SER A 164 -5.43 -6.27 6.10
N ILE A 165 -6.12 -7.07 5.30
CA ILE A 165 -7.04 -8.10 5.79
C ILE A 165 -6.37 -9.47 5.61
N GLN A 166 -5.79 -9.96 6.70
CA GLN A 166 -5.37 -11.35 6.85
C GLN A 166 -6.26 -11.98 7.93
N TYR A 167 -6.92 -13.09 7.61
CA TYR A 167 -7.60 -13.91 8.61
C TYR A 167 -6.62 -14.99 9.06
N VAL A 168 -6.12 -14.88 10.28
CA VAL A 168 -5.33 -15.92 10.93
C VAL A 168 -6.27 -16.71 11.84
N PRO A 169 -6.57 -18.00 11.53
CA PRO A 169 -7.40 -18.80 12.40
C PRO A 169 -6.71 -18.97 13.75
N ILE A 170 -7.41 -18.65 14.84
CA ILE A 170 -6.95 -18.96 16.19
C ILE A 170 -7.06 -20.48 16.36
N LEU A 171 -5.94 -21.17 16.22
CA LEU A 171 -5.83 -22.54 16.71
C LEU A 171 -5.68 -22.43 18.23
N GLU A 172 -6.69 -22.84 18.99
CA GLU A 172 -6.52 -23.07 20.42
C GLU A 172 -5.35 -24.05 20.56
N ILE A 173 -4.20 -23.56 21.03
CA ILE A 173 -3.11 -24.40 21.46
C ILE A 173 -3.66 -25.12 22.68
N ILE A 174 -4.22 -26.31 22.48
CA ILE A 174 -4.53 -27.24 23.55
C ILE A 174 -3.17 -27.57 24.17
N TYR A 175 -2.84 -26.88 25.26
CA TYR A 175 -1.78 -27.30 26.16
C TYR A 175 -2.14 -28.72 26.63
N ASN A 176 -1.55 -29.73 25.99
CA ASN A 176 -1.47 -31.05 26.58
C ASN A 176 -0.44 -30.95 27.71
N GLU A 177 -0.91 -30.57 28.89
CA GLU A 177 -0.19 -30.84 30.13
C GLU A 177 0.01 -32.36 30.24
N LYS A 178 1.26 -32.81 30.21
CA LYS A 178 1.71 -34.07 30.76
C LYS A 178 2.90 -33.83 31.67
#